data_AF-A0A2T4MZG6-F1
#
_entry.id   AF-A0A2T4MZG6-F1
#
_cell.length_a   1.000
_cell.length_b   1.000
_cell.length_c   1.000
_cell.angle_alpha   90.00
_cell.angle_beta   90.00
_cell.angle_gamma   90.00
#
_symmetry.space_group_name_H-M   'P 1'
#
loop_
_entity.id
_entity.type
_entity.pdbx_description
1 polymer ?
#
loop_
_entity_poly.entity_id
_entity_poly.type
_entity_poly.pdbx_seq_one_letter_code
_entity_poly.pdbx_strand_id
1 'polypeptide(L)' 'MTNESKSFWQNYAELKDAVNKIEAMTEPDVDHLVHLVEKGMGAKNACIERIEAVEKMLNAINKQGE' A
#
# COMPACT_ATOMS: atom_id res chain seq x y z
N MET A 1 -1.03 20.67 -10.49
CA MET A 1 -0.40 20.02 -9.33
C MET A 1 0.29 18.77 -9.82
N THR A 2 1.62 18.73 -9.75
CA THR A 2 2.38 17.48 -9.95
C THR A 2 2.03 16.57 -8.79
N ASN A 3 1.23 15.55 -9.06
CA ASN A 3 0.80 14.57 -8.07
C ASN A 3 2.02 13.70 -7.76
N GLU A 4 2.88 14.16 -6.85
CA GLU A 4 4.02 13.37 -6.40
C GLU A 4 3.48 12.11 -5.74
N SER A 5 3.56 11.00 -6.46
CA SER A 5 3.10 9.71 -5.99
C SER A 5 3.88 9.36 -4.72
N LYS A 6 3.16 9.03 -3.63
CA LYS A 6 3.77 8.60 -2.37
C LYS A 6 4.77 7.45 -2.60
N SER A 7 5.87 7.48 -1.85
CA SER A 7 6.86 6.41 -1.83
C SER A 7 6.29 5.10 -1.27
N PHE A 8 6.98 3.99 -1.50
CA PHE A 8 6.60 2.70 -0.93
C PHE A 8 6.45 2.77 0.60
N TRP A 9 7.40 3.39 1.30
CA TRP A 9 7.40 3.50 2.76
C TRP A 9 6.24 4.34 3.30
N GLN A 10 5.87 5.41 2.61
CA GLN A 10 4.73 6.24 2.99
C GLN A 10 3.41 5.46 2.87
N ASN A 11 3.22 4.73 1.77
CA ASN A 11 2.04 3.86 1.62
C ASN A 11 2.03 2.74 2.66
N TYR A 12 3.18 2.10 2.91
CA TYR A 12 3.27 1.06 3.93
C TYR A 12 2.92 1.56 5.33
N ALA A 13 3.37 2.77 5.69
CA ALA A 13 3.01 3.41 6.95
C ALA A 13 1.51 3.67 7.05
N GLU A 14 0.86 4.11 5.96
CA GLU A 14 -0.59 4.32 5.92
C GLU A 14 -1.39 3.03 6.02
N LEU A 15 -0.93 1.96 5.37
CA LEU A 15 -1.52 0.63 5.52
C LEU A 15 -1.43 0.16 6.97
N LYS A 16 -0.26 0.30 7.60
CA LYS A 16 -0.05 -0.10 9.00
C LYS A 16 -0.91 0.73 9.96
N ASP A 17 -1.02 2.04 9.73
CA ASP A 17 -1.89 2.92 10.52
C ASP A 17 -3.36 2.52 10.43
N ALA A 18 -3.85 2.19 9.23
CA ALA A 18 -5.22 1.74 9.04
C ALA A 18 -5.50 0.44 9.80
N VAL A 19 -4.60 -0.55 9.73
CA VAL A 19 -4.72 -1.82 10.46
C VAL A 19 -4.72 -1.58 11.97
N ASN A 20 -3.76 -0.81 12.48
CA ASN A 20 -3.67 -0.51 13.91
C ASN A 20 -4.94 0.16 14.43
N LYS A 21 -5.54 1.06 13.65
CA LYS A 21 -6.79 1.74 14.03
C LYS A 21 -7.97 0.77 14.07
N ILE A 22 -8.08 -0.11 13.09
CA ILE A 22 -9.12 -1.15 13.07
C ILE A 22 -8.97 -2.09 14.28
N GLU A 23 -7.75 -2.53 14.59
CA GLU A 23 -7.48 -3.42 15.72
C GLU A 23 -7.74 -2.77 17.09
N ALA A 24 -7.54 -1.45 17.20
CA ALA A 24 -7.77 -0.70 18.42
C ALA A 24 -9.26 -0.36 18.67
N MET A 25 -10.15 -0.58 17.69
CA MET A 25 -11.57 -0.27 17.84
C MET A 25 -12.26 -1.28 18.76
N THR A 26 -12.78 -0.79 19.89
CA THR A 26 -13.55 -1.59 20.85
C THR A 26 -15.03 -1.70 20.50
N GLU A 27 -15.56 -0.72 19.78
CA GLU A 27 -16.94 -0.72 19.26
C GLU A 27 -16.92 -0.55 17.72
N PRO A 28 -17.67 -1.36 16.97
CA PRO A 28 -17.70 -1.29 15.52
C PRO A 28 -18.56 -0.12 15.03
N ASP A 29 -17.93 0.99 14.70
CA ASP A 29 -18.50 2.03 13.83
C ASP A 29 -18.29 1.63 12.36
N VAL A 30 -19.35 1.16 11.73
CA VAL A 30 -19.32 0.61 10.36
C VAL A 30 -18.83 1.65 9.36
N ASP A 31 -19.28 2.90 9.46
CA ASP A 31 -18.91 3.93 8.49
C ASP A 31 -17.42 4.28 8.61
N HIS A 32 -16.90 4.35 9.84
CA HIS A 32 -15.48 4.58 10.07
C HIS A 32 -14.63 3.38 9.63
N LEU A 33 -15.10 2.15 9.85
CA LEU A 33 -14.43 0.93 9.40
C LEU A 33 -14.31 0.88 7.87
N VAL A 34 -15.37 1.21 7.14
CA VAL A 34 -15.35 1.27 5.66
C VAL A 34 -14.25 2.22 5.20
N HIS A 35 -14.18 3.42 5.77
CA HIS A 35 -13.16 4.40 5.39
C HIS A 35 -11.72 3.92 5.67
N LEU A 36 -11.49 3.30 6.83
CA LEU A 36 -10.17 2.76 7.17
C LEU A 36 -9.77 1.61 6.24
N VAL A 37 -10.72 0.73 5.90
CA VAL A 37 -10.49 -0.38 4.96
C VAL A 37 -10.16 0.15 3.58
N GLU A 38 -10.93 1.10 3.04
CA GLU A 38 -10.66 1.71 1.74
C GLU A 38 -9.27 2.35 1.69
N LYS A 39 -8.91 3.11 2.72
CA LYS A 39 -7.59 3.73 2.84
C LYS A 39 -6.48 2.69 2.89
N GLY A 40 -6.64 1.65 3.70
CA GLY A 40 -5.69 0.54 3.80
C GLY A 40 -5.52 -0.20 2.48
N MET A 41 -6.61 -0.51 1.78
CA MET A 41 -6.55 -1.17 0.47
C MET A 41 -5.87 -0.30 -0.59
N GLY A 42 -6.15 1.00 -0.62
CA GLY A 42 -5.46 1.92 -1.54
C GLY A 42 -3.95 1.94 -1.30
N ALA A 43 -3.53 2.04 -0.03
CA ALA A 43 -2.13 2.01 0.35
C ALA A 43 -1.46 0.65 0.04
N LYS A 44 -2.15 -0.46 0.29
CA LYS A 44 -1.70 -1.82 -0.08
C LYS A 44 -1.48 -1.94 -1.58
N ASN A 45 -2.44 -1.53 -2.40
CA ASN A 45 -2.33 -1.62 -3.85
C ASN A 45 -1.15 -0.81 -4.36
N ALA A 46 -0.97 0.41 -3.84
CA ALA A 46 0.20 1.22 -4.15
C ALA A 46 1.52 0.49 -3.80
N CYS A 47 1.62 -0.16 -2.64
CA CYS A 47 2.79 -0.98 -2.29
C CYS A 47 3.03 -2.13 -3.27
N ILE A 48 1.97 -2.87 -3.65
CA ILE A 48 2.05 -3.99 -4.60
C ILE A 48 2.57 -3.52 -5.96
N GLU A 49 2.05 -2.42 -6.49
CA GLU A 49 2.50 -1.86 -7.78
C GLU A 49 4.01 -1.58 -7.81
N ARG A 50 4.57 -1.06 -6.70
CA ARG A 50 6.02 -0.82 -6.62
C ARG A 50 6.80 -2.14 -6.57
N ILE A 51 6.31 -3.15 -5.84
CA ILE A 51 6.94 -4.47 -5.78
C ILE A 51 6.95 -5.10 -7.17
N GLU A 52 5.81 -5.09 -7.87
CA GLU A 52 5.72 -5.62 -9.23
C GLU A 52 6.65 -4.90 -10.21
N ALA A 53 6.81 -3.58 -10.07
CA ALA A 53 7.75 -2.82 -10.88
C ALA A 53 9.20 -3.24 -10.63
N VAL A 54 9.58 -3.48 -9.37
CA VAL A 54 10.91 -4.01 -9.01
C VAL A 54 11.12 -5.41 -9.55
N GLU A 55 10.14 -6.31 -9.40
CA GLU A 55 10.21 -7.67 -9.94
C GLU A 55 10.37 -7.67 -11.47
N LYS A 56 9.62 -6.82 -12.18
CA LYS A 56 9.76 -6.66 -13.64
C LYS A 56 11.17 -6.20 -14.01
N MET A 57 11.74 -5.24 -13.28
CA MET A 57 13.11 -4.78 -13.51
C MET A 57 14.14 -5.89 -13.28
N LEU A 58 14.03 -6.63 -12.16
CA LEU A 58 14.94 -7.74 -11.86
C LEU A 58 14.86 -8.85 -12.91
N ASN A 59 13.65 -9.20 -13.34
CA ASN A 59 13.44 -10.21 -14.39
C ASN A 59 14.01 -9.76 -15.75
N ALA A 60 13.94 -8.46 -16.07
CA ALA A 60 14.55 -7.93 -17.29
C ALA A 60 16.08 -7.99 -17.23
N ILE A 61 16.69 -7.68 -16.08
CA ILE A 61 18.14 -7.79 -15.87
C ILE A 61 18.61 -9.24 -16.02
N ASN A 62 17.91 -10.18 -15.39
CA ASN A 62 18.28 -11.61 -15.46
C ASN A 62 18.23 -12.16 -16.90
N LYS A 63 17.27 -11.71 -17.72
CA LYS A 63 17.15 -12.11 -19.14
C LYS A 63 18.18 -11.47 -20.07
N GLN A 64 18.84 -10.38 -19.66
CA GLN A 64 19.88 -9.71 -20.46
C GLN A 64 21.29 -10.26 -20.16
N GLY A 65 21.44 -11.06 -19.11
CA GLY A 65 22.69 -11.73 -18.75
C GLY A 65 22.86 -13.14 -19.33
N GLU A 66 21.88 -13.62 -20.12
CA GLU A 66 21.89 -14.87 -20.90
C GLU A 66 22.20 -14.57 -22.38
#